data_AF-A0A2D6L721-F1
#
_entry.id   AF-A0A2D6L721-F1
#
_cell.length_a   1.000
_cell.length_b   1.000
_cell.length_c   1.000
_cell.angle_alpha   90.00
_cell.angle_beta   90.00
_cell.angle_gamma   90.00
#
_symmetry.space_group_name_H-M   'P 1'
#
loop_
_entity.id
_entity.type
_entity.pdbx_description
1 polymer ?
#
loop_
_entity_poly.entity_id
_entity_poly.type
_entity_poly.pdbx_seq_one_letter_code
_entity_poly.pdbx_strand_id
1 'polypeptide(L)'
;MNMMKHIKDALRKVFLGKSVPAELFELSQYFRMCGPIQFEVHEEGGMFVAVSRNFRQGSIVTSCKDRDELEQNIQDAILTSFGVPAVYHKQAGLKRVGDTKKEYAFA
;
A
#
# COMPACT_ATOMS: atom_id res chain seq x y z
N MET A 1 -21.75 15.51 -13.92
CA MET A 1 -21.10 16.10 -12.73
C MET A 1 -20.28 15.01 -12.07
N ASN A 2 -18.98 15.26 -11.88
CA ASN A 2 -17.96 14.22 -11.73
C ASN A 2 -17.83 13.75 -10.27
N MET A 3 -18.14 12.48 -9.99
CA MET A 3 -18.10 11.81 -8.67
C MET A 3 -16.75 11.95 -7.95
N MET A 4 -15.69 12.20 -8.73
CA MET A 4 -14.30 12.34 -8.29
C MET A 4 -14.04 13.61 -7.46
N LYS A 5 -14.89 14.65 -7.56
CA LYS A 5 -14.74 15.87 -6.74
C LYS A 5 -15.23 15.70 -5.29
N HIS A 6 -16.22 14.84 -5.06
CA HIS A 6 -16.77 14.62 -3.71
C HIS A 6 -15.81 13.84 -2.79
N ILE A 7 -15.00 12.95 -3.34
CA ILE A 7 -13.97 12.22 -2.58
C ILE A 7 -12.89 13.18 -2.07
N LYS A 8 -12.53 14.18 -2.88
CA LYS A 8 -11.47 15.15 -2.55
C LYS A 8 -11.88 16.13 -1.44
N ASP A 9 -13.17 16.49 -1.36
CA ASP A 9 -13.70 17.35 -0.30
C ASP A 9 -13.98 16.61 1.02
N ALA A 10 -14.35 15.33 0.96
CA ALA A 10 -14.49 14.49 2.15
C ALA A 10 -13.14 14.29 2.87
N LEU A 11 -12.08 14.05 2.11
CA LEU A 11 -10.71 13.92 2.63
C LEU A 11 -10.21 15.21 3.30
N ARG A 12 -10.68 16.38 2.87
CA ARG A 12 -10.23 17.67 3.40
C ARG A 12 -10.83 18.02 4.76
N LYS A 13 -12.01 17.49 5.11
CA LYS A 13 -12.67 17.70 6.42
C LYS A 13 -12.14 16.80 7.54
N VAL A 14 -11.46 15.70 7.21
CA VAL A 14 -10.93 14.73 8.20
C VAL A 14 -9.59 15.19 8.81
N PHE A 15 -8.95 16.22 8.26
CA PHE A 15 -7.65 16.75 8.71
C PHE A 15 -7.69 17.63 9.99
N LEU A 16 -8.79 17.64 10.75
CA LEU A 16 -8.93 18.39 12.01
C LEU A 16 -8.80 17.48 13.24
N GLY A 17 -7.54 17.16 13.60
CA GLY A 17 -7.18 16.81 14.97
C GLY A 17 -7.03 15.33 15.28
N LYS A 18 -5.79 14.83 15.18
CA LYS A 18 -5.24 13.67 15.93
C LYS A 18 -6.23 12.52 16.19
N SER A 19 -6.56 11.77 15.15
CA SER A 19 -6.90 10.36 15.31
C SER A 19 -6.21 9.59 14.21
N VAL A 20 -5.57 8.49 14.60
CA VAL A 20 -4.98 7.53 13.66
C VAL A 20 -6.11 7.07 12.71
N PRO A 21 -5.90 7.09 11.39
CA PRO A 21 -6.92 6.66 10.44
C PRO A 21 -7.43 5.27 10.82
N ALA A 22 -8.75 5.08 10.84
CA ALA A 22 -9.37 3.76 11.09
C ALA A 22 -8.86 2.72 10.06
N GLU A 23 -8.50 3.21 8.88
CA GLU A 23 -7.89 2.48 7.78
C GLU A 23 -6.55 1.81 8.17
N LEU A 24 -5.77 2.37 9.12
CA LEU A 24 -4.58 1.70 9.64
C LEU A 24 -4.92 0.48 10.49
N PHE A 25 -6.04 0.54 11.22
CA PHE A 25 -6.55 -0.61 11.96
C PHE A 25 -7.03 -1.70 10.99
N GLU A 26 -7.73 -1.34 9.92
CA GLU A 26 -8.12 -2.28 8.85
C GLU A 26 -6.92 -2.93 8.18
N LEU A 27 -5.88 -2.15 7.86
CA LEU A 27 -4.60 -2.63 7.36
C LEU A 27 -4.04 -3.69 8.33
N SER A 28 -4.00 -3.39 9.63
CA SER A 28 -3.47 -4.30 10.66
C SER A 28 -4.29 -5.57 10.83
N GLN A 29 -5.62 -5.46 10.75
CA GLN A 29 -6.51 -6.61 10.79
C GLN A 29 -6.34 -7.47 9.53
N TYR A 30 -6.19 -6.85 8.36
CA TYR A 30 -5.93 -7.57 7.12
C TYR A 30 -4.67 -8.43 7.24
N PHE A 31 -3.55 -7.86 7.65
CA PHE A 31 -2.30 -8.62 7.80
C PHE A 31 -2.39 -9.70 8.88
N ARG A 32 -3.18 -9.50 9.94
CA ARG A 32 -3.46 -10.55 10.96
C ARG A 32 -4.28 -11.71 10.41
N MET A 33 -5.29 -11.44 9.57
CA MET A 33 -6.21 -12.46 9.07
C MET A 33 -5.73 -13.14 7.78
N CYS A 34 -5.08 -12.38 6.90
CA CYS A 34 -4.68 -12.83 5.56
C CYS A 34 -3.18 -13.11 5.46
N GLY A 35 -2.37 -12.62 6.40
CA GLY A 35 -0.92 -12.76 6.37
C GLY A 35 -0.24 -11.72 5.47
N PRO A 36 1.07 -11.90 5.21
CA PRO A 36 1.87 -10.99 4.38
C PRO A 36 1.37 -10.92 2.93
N ILE A 37 1.52 -9.76 2.30
CA ILE A 37 1.24 -9.62 0.86
C ILE A 37 2.52 -9.92 0.08
N GLN A 38 2.43 -10.87 -0.83
CA GLN A 38 3.48 -11.30 -1.75
C GLN A 38 3.40 -10.48 -3.03
N PHE A 39 4.52 -9.89 -3.42
CA PHE A 39 4.70 -9.23 -4.71
C PHE A 39 5.64 -10.04 -5.58
N GLU A 40 5.23 -10.27 -6.82
CA GLU A 40 6.13 -10.69 -7.88
C GLU A 40 6.61 -9.49 -8.67
N VAL A 41 7.89 -9.47 -8.99
CA VAL A 41 8.51 -8.37 -9.71
C VAL A 41 9.10 -8.89 -10.99
N HIS A 42 8.67 -8.30 -12.10
CA HIS A 42 9.13 -8.62 -13.44
C HIS A 42 9.66 -7.35 -14.09
N GLU A 43 10.63 -7.50 -14.99
CA GLU A 43 11.15 -6.39 -15.77
C GLU A 43 10.52 -6.42 -17.16
N GLU A 44 9.84 -5.34 -17.54
CA GLU A 44 9.21 -5.19 -18.84
C GLU A 44 9.63 -3.85 -19.46
N GLY A 45 10.30 -3.90 -20.61
CA GLY A 45 10.65 -2.69 -21.36
C GLY A 45 11.54 -1.69 -20.61
N GLY A 46 12.41 -2.17 -19.70
CA GLY A 46 13.27 -1.32 -18.86
C GLY A 46 12.55 -0.68 -17.67
N MET A 47 11.38 -1.20 -17.29
CA MET A 47 10.69 -0.85 -16.04
C MET A 47 10.51 -2.09 -15.18
N PHE A 48 10.63 -1.92 -13.87
CA PHE A 48 10.26 -2.94 -12.89
C PHE A 48 8.77 -2.82 -12.60
N VAL A 49 8.04 -3.92 -12.79
CA VAL A 49 6.61 -4.02 -12.49
C VAL A 49 6.43 -4.99 -11.33
N ALA A 50 5.81 -4.53 -10.25
CA ALA A 50 5.45 -5.35 -9.11
C ALA A 50 3.94 -5.61 -9.08
N VAL A 51 3.56 -6.88 -8.98
CA VAL A 51 2.17 -7.34 -8.96
C VAL A 51 1.93 -8.18 -7.71
N SER A 52 0.88 -7.85 -6.94
CA SER A 52 0.51 -8.67 -5.78
C SER A 52 -0.14 -9.99 -6.19
N ARG A 53 0.27 -11.09 -5.56
CA ARG A 53 -0.21 -12.45 -5.88
C ARG A 53 -1.32 -12.97 -4.97
N ASN A 54 -1.33 -12.53 -3.72
CA ASN A 54 -2.20 -13.07 -2.67
C ASN A 54 -3.02 -11.96 -1.97
N PHE A 55 -3.22 -10.82 -2.63
CA PHE A 55 -4.06 -9.75 -2.12
C PHE A 55 -5.54 -10.11 -2.31
N ARG A 56 -6.31 -10.23 -1.22
CA ARG A 56 -7.70 -10.72 -1.29
C ARG A 56 -8.69 -9.70 -1.83
N GLN A 57 -8.34 -8.41 -1.84
CA GLN A 57 -9.23 -7.34 -2.28
C GLN A 57 -9.00 -6.95 -3.75
N GLY A 58 -8.19 -7.73 -4.49
CA GLY A 58 -7.91 -7.51 -5.91
C GLY A 58 -6.45 -7.74 -6.26
N SER A 59 -5.85 -6.85 -7.05
CA SER A 59 -4.43 -6.88 -7.37
C SER A 59 -3.83 -5.50 -7.26
N ILE A 60 -2.71 -5.41 -6.56
CA ILE A 60 -1.91 -4.18 -6.41
C ILE A 60 -0.84 -4.27 -7.48
N VAL A 61 -0.86 -3.32 -8.42
CA VAL A 61 0.12 -3.22 -9.49
C VAL A 61 0.83 -1.90 -9.35
N THR A 62 2.16 -1.94 -9.32
CA THR A 62 3.00 -0.74 -9.31
C THR A 62 4.19 -0.93 -10.22
N SER A 63 4.71 0.16 -10.78
CA SER A 63 5.84 0.13 -11.70
C SER A 63 6.77 1.30 -11.48
N CYS A 64 8.06 1.08 -11.67
CA CYS A 64 9.06 2.16 -11.63
C CYS A 64 10.24 1.84 -12.56
N LYS A 65 11.11 2.84 -12.75
CA LYS A 65 12.36 2.67 -13.50
C LYS A 65 13.53 2.25 -12.62
N ASP A 66 13.49 2.61 -11.34
CA ASP A 66 14.55 2.34 -10.38
C ASP A 66 14.13 1.28 -9.36
N ARG A 67 14.95 0.23 -9.22
CA ARG A 67 14.68 -0.87 -8.28
C ARG A 67 14.57 -0.39 -6.83
N ASP A 68 15.28 0.66 -6.44
CA ASP A 68 15.24 1.21 -5.08
C ASP A 68 13.94 1.98 -4.82
N GLU A 69 13.40 2.65 -5.84
CA GLU A 69 12.08 3.31 -5.77
C GLU A 69 10.92 2.31 -5.74
N LEU A 70 11.14 1.08 -6.25
CA LEU A 70 10.09 0.07 -6.31
C LEU A 70 9.56 -0.28 -4.91
N GLU A 71 10.43 -0.36 -3.91
CA GLU A 71 10.01 -0.74 -2.56
C GLU A 71 9.12 0.32 -1.92
N GLN A 72 9.45 1.60 -2.09
CA GLN A 72 8.62 2.71 -1.63
C GLN A 72 7.28 2.71 -2.35
N ASN A 73 7.28 2.50 -3.67
CA ASN A 73 6.07 2.46 -4.47
C ASN A 73 5.17 1.28 -4.12
N ILE A 74 5.73 0.12 -3.73
CA ILE A 74 4.94 -1.01 -3.23
C ILE A 74 4.28 -0.64 -1.90
N GLN A 75 5.03 -0.06 -0.96
CA GLN A 75 4.48 0.33 0.33
C GLN A 75 3.37 1.39 0.19
N ASP A 76 3.60 2.42 -0.63
CA ASP A 76 2.60 3.45 -0.92
C ASP A 76 1.37 2.87 -1.63
N ALA A 77 1.55 1.93 -2.55
CA ALA A 77 0.43 1.26 -3.22
C ALA A 77 -0.39 0.40 -2.24
N ILE A 78 0.25 -0.28 -1.29
CA ILE A 78 -0.43 -0.98 -0.20
C ILE A 78 -1.25 0.03 0.62
N LEU A 79 -0.63 1.10 1.14
CA LEU A 79 -1.33 2.10 1.95
C LEU A 79 -2.53 2.71 1.20
N THR A 80 -2.32 3.08 -0.05
CA THR A 80 -3.35 3.64 -0.93
C THR A 80 -4.51 2.67 -1.15
N SER A 81 -4.23 1.37 -1.27
CA SER A 81 -5.27 0.34 -1.44
C SER A 81 -6.21 0.22 -0.24
N PHE A 82 -5.72 0.57 0.96
CA PHE A 82 -6.53 0.64 2.17
C PHE A 82 -7.03 2.06 2.49
N GLY A 83 -6.82 3.04 1.60
CA GLY A 83 -7.21 4.43 1.84
C GLY A 83 -6.35 5.17 2.87
N VAL A 84 -5.21 4.60 3.26
CA VAL A 84 -4.27 5.20 4.20
C VAL A 84 -3.37 6.20 3.45
N PRO A 85 -3.31 7.48 3.87
CA PRO A 85 -2.39 8.44 3.27
C PRO A 85 -0.92 8.06 3.50
N ALA A 86 -0.05 8.29 2.51
CA ALA A 86 1.38 8.00 2.58
C ALA A 86 2.11 8.66 3.77
N VAL A 87 1.59 9.74 4.35
CA VAL A 87 2.15 10.37 5.57
C VAL A 87 2.18 9.43 6.78
N TYR A 88 1.37 8.36 6.75
CA TYR A 88 1.32 7.33 7.79
C TYR A 88 2.29 6.18 7.57
N HIS A 89 3.14 6.23 6.56
CA HIS A 89 4.13 5.19 6.25
C HIS A 89 5.01 4.81 7.45
N LYS A 90 5.41 5.80 8.26
CA LYS A 90 6.17 5.56 9.50
C LYS A 90 5.35 4.88 10.60
N GLN A 91 4.04 5.10 10.63
CA GLN A 91 3.13 4.53 11.63
C GLN A 91 2.60 3.16 11.22
N ALA A 92 2.51 2.90 9.91
CA ALA A 92 2.08 1.63 9.35
C ALA A 92 3.11 0.50 9.52
N GLY A 93 4.37 0.80 9.86
CA GLY A 93 5.35 -0.24 10.21
C GLY A 93 5.56 -1.32 9.15
N LEU A 94 5.20 -1.06 7.89
CA LEU A 94 5.27 -2.03 6.80
C LEU A 94 6.74 -2.35 6.52
N LYS A 95 7.16 -3.57 6.83
CA LYS A 95 8.49 -4.06 6.50
C LYS A 95 8.40 -5.25 5.58
N ARG A 96 9.44 -5.40 4.78
CA ARG A 96 9.69 -6.63 4.04
C ARG A 96 10.07 -7.71 5.05
N VAL A 97 9.27 -8.78 5.12
CA VAL A 97 9.41 -9.90 6.09
C VAL A 97 9.99 -11.17 5.46
N GLY A 98 10.41 -11.13 4.20
CA GLY A 98 11.01 -12.27 3.49
C GLY A 98 12.30 -11.92 2.74
N ASP A 99 13.32 -12.76 2.90
CA ASP A 99 14.59 -12.69 2.15
C ASP A 99 14.40 -13.07 0.67
N THR A 100 13.64 -14.13 0.41
CA THR A 100 13.56 -14.76 -0.93
C THR A 100 12.30 -14.38 -1.72
N LYS A 101 11.19 -14.06 -1.03
CA LYS A 101 9.93 -13.60 -1.63
C LYS A 101 9.68 -12.19 -1.12
N LYS A 102 9.35 -11.24 -2.00
CA LYS A 102 9.05 -9.86 -1.60
C LYS A 102 7.71 -9.82 -0.86
N GLU A 103 7.76 -10.23 0.40
CA GLU A 103 6.65 -10.33 1.33
C GLU A 103 6.63 -9.10 2.23
N TYR A 104 5.49 -8.43 2.33
CA TYR A 104 5.32 -7.25 3.16
C TYR A 104 4.33 -7.55 4.29
N ALA A 105 4.65 -7.17 5.51
CA ALA A 105 3.78 -7.25 6.68
C ALA A 105 4.10 -6.15 7.70
N PHE A 106 3.26 -6.03 8.73
CA PHE A 106 3.60 -5.26 9.93
C PHE A 106 4.77 -5.90 10.67
N ALA A 107 5.71 -5.08 11.13
CA ALA A 107 6.75 -5.44 12.10
C ALA A 107 6.57 -4.70 13.42
#